data_AF-A0A091QCA9-F1
#
_entry.id   AF-A0A091QCA9-F1
#
_cell.length_a   1.000
_cell.length_b   1.000
_cell.length_c   1.000
_cell.angle_alpha   90.00
_cell.angle_beta   90.00
_cell.angle_gamma   90.00
#
_symmetry.space_group_name_H-M   'P 1'
#
loop_
_entity.id
_entity.type
_entity.pdbx_description
1 polymer ?
#
loop_
_entity_poly.entity_id
_entity_poly.type
_entity_poly.pdbx_seq_one_letter_code
_entity_poly.pdbx_strand_id
1 'polypeptide(L)'
;SQDMGSARCSEGENKLLSLLKAWQVPPEEASIPLAQSTKDLKEILCTTAAFLQGLQELEAGNFPTAFSLLQEAAGGFCSKRVLAQIYTCLGCCASRMGKPQTALQHLKRALQVDFQCLSALSHVAAVYHELGETEAELQALALLYEALEKKPPAAGSSSPYFLIRTELLVHSPILASLLRCHYPSEVKYLLAQRCLQDGRVADAVEHYLDFLALLQEGLQQQVPLDGSSALPRIPEVFLEAASALHQAGRHQDAIVVCEEVISRTSDLIPRVLRVEERPEEPECPWLGSGLSQKESLRCLAWRTAGYLHQGWAWAKLGDSKEAMCLSNLLQVQLCGFGVEPAENVLPEVEVLQKIRLLALIGRGMQFLELGKHKKALLDFQHGLQVSPGDPAAACYLVQALWELNRKQEAAAHWQKFLRSSPGKEGQEEGQGR
;
A
#
# COMPACT_ATOMS: atom_id res chain seq x y z
N SER A 1 -25.82 -13.78 -10.94
CA SER A 1 -26.17 -13.91 -12.38
C SER A 1 -25.26 -13.08 -13.30
N GLN A 2 -23.98 -12.86 -12.93
CA GLN A 2 -23.04 -12.03 -13.70
C GLN A 2 -22.01 -12.84 -14.54
N ASP A 3 -21.93 -14.17 -14.43
CA ASP A 3 -20.89 -14.98 -15.12
C ASP A 3 -21.21 -15.40 -16.57
N MET A 4 -22.44 -15.20 -17.06
CA MET A 4 -22.82 -15.68 -18.41
C MET A 4 -22.43 -14.73 -19.55
N GLY A 5 -21.93 -13.53 -19.23
CA GLY A 5 -21.51 -12.52 -20.21
C GLY A 5 -20.09 -12.71 -20.73
N SER A 6 -19.13 -13.07 -19.86
CA SER A 6 -17.71 -13.19 -20.25
C SER A 6 -17.44 -14.43 -21.10
N ALA A 7 -18.09 -15.56 -20.80
CA ALA A 7 -17.96 -16.82 -21.54
C ALA A 7 -18.49 -16.74 -22.99
N ARG A 8 -19.45 -15.85 -23.27
CA ARG A 8 -19.98 -15.65 -24.64
C ARG A 8 -19.08 -14.76 -25.50
N CYS A 9 -18.27 -13.88 -24.92
CA CYS A 9 -17.30 -13.08 -25.68
C CYS A 9 -16.08 -13.91 -26.09
N SER A 10 -15.58 -14.79 -25.21
CA SER A 10 -14.39 -15.62 -25.51
C SER A 10 -14.62 -16.61 -26.67
N GLU A 11 -15.81 -17.21 -26.77
CA GLU A 11 -16.15 -18.07 -27.93
C GLU A 11 -16.26 -17.30 -29.26
N GLY A 12 -16.61 -16.01 -29.22
CA GLY A 12 -16.71 -15.14 -30.40
C GLY A 12 -15.35 -14.67 -30.91
N GLU A 13 -14.41 -14.38 -30.01
CA GLU A 13 -13.07 -13.85 -30.35
C GLU A 13 -12.10 -14.95 -30.79
N ASN A 14 -12.21 -16.17 -30.24
CA ASN A 14 -11.49 -17.35 -30.73
C ASN A 14 -11.86 -17.68 -32.19
N LYS A 15 -13.12 -17.41 -32.57
CA LYS A 15 -13.58 -17.50 -33.96
C LYS A 15 -12.98 -16.39 -34.80
N LEU A 16 -12.78 -15.18 -34.27
CA LEU A 16 -12.24 -14.05 -35.01
C LEU A 16 -10.77 -14.26 -35.39
N LEU A 17 -9.92 -14.72 -34.47
CA LEU A 17 -8.51 -15.04 -34.79
C LEU A 17 -8.38 -16.17 -35.83
N SER A 18 -9.21 -17.22 -35.71
CA SER A 18 -9.21 -18.33 -36.67
C SER A 18 -9.75 -17.91 -38.04
N LEU A 19 -10.77 -17.05 -38.09
CA LEU A 19 -11.30 -16.47 -39.33
C LEU A 19 -10.29 -15.54 -40.01
N LEU A 20 -9.57 -14.71 -39.26
CA LEU A 20 -8.51 -13.85 -39.81
C LEU A 20 -7.33 -14.66 -40.35
N LYS A 21 -6.93 -15.75 -39.67
CA LYS A 21 -5.91 -16.67 -40.18
C LYS A 21 -6.35 -17.32 -41.49
N ALA A 22 -7.61 -17.73 -41.58
CA ALA A 22 -8.21 -18.35 -42.76
C ALA A 22 -8.45 -17.40 -43.95
N TRP A 23 -8.46 -16.08 -43.71
CA TRP A 23 -8.68 -15.08 -44.77
C TRP A 23 -7.52 -15.08 -45.78
N GLN A 24 -7.77 -15.49 -47.02
CA GLN A 24 -6.77 -15.39 -48.08
C GLN A 24 -6.77 -13.99 -48.70
N VAL A 25 -5.60 -13.35 -48.71
CA VAL A 25 -5.44 -11.99 -49.24
C VAL A 25 -5.56 -12.03 -50.76
N PRO A 26 -6.43 -11.21 -51.38
CA PRO A 26 -6.51 -11.12 -52.83
C PRO A 26 -5.20 -10.58 -53.43
N PRO A 27 -4.77 -11.02 -54.64
CA PRO A 27 -3.55 -10.53 -55.26
C PRO A 27 -3.65 -9.03 -55.56
N GLU A 28 -2.66 -8.24 -55.14
CA GLU A 28 -2.63 -6.79 -55.34
C GLU A 28 -2.45 -6.44 -56.82
N GLU A 29 -3.47 -5.83 -57.43
CA GLU A 29 -3.35 -5.23 -58.77
C GLU A 29 -2.58 -3.91 -58.67
N ALA A 30 -1.47 -3.79 -59.42
CA ALA A 30 -0.42 -2.78 -59.29
C ALA A 30 -0.82 -1.31 -59.60
N SER A 31 -2.10 -0.96 -59.60
CA SER A 31 -2.62 0.26 -60.24
C SER A 31 -3.17 1.32 -59.27
N ILE A 32 -3.27 1.04 -57.97
CA ILE A 32 -3.84 1.97 -56.98
C ILE A 32 -2.81 2.22 -55.86
N PRO A 33 -2.43 3.48 -55.55
CA PRO A 33 -1.59 3.77 -54.40
C PRO A 33 -2.39 3.47 -53.13
N LEU A 34 -2.23 2.26 -52.60
CA LEU A 34 -2.79 1.85 -51.32
C LEU A 34 -1.98 2.51 -50.19
N ALA A 35 -2.69 3.16 -49.25
CA ALA A 35 -2.06 3.76 -48.07
C ALA A 35 -1.46 2.70 -47.11
N GLN A 36 -1.90 1.44 -47.21
CA GLN A 36 -1.37 0.27 -46.49
C GLN A 36 -1.54 -0.97 -47.37
N SER A 37 -0.55 -1.89 -47.40
CA SER A 37 -0.71 -3.14 -48.13
C SER A 37 -1.74 -4.05 -47.45
N THR A 38 -2.44 -4.85 -48.24
CA THR A 38 -3.48 -5.77 -47.74
C THR A 38 -2.89 -6.91 -46.91
N LYS A 39 -1.62 -7.25 -47.16
CA LYS A 39 -0.85 -8.23 -46.38
C LYS A 39 -0.46 -7.67 -45.00
N ASP A 40 0.07 -6.45 -44.97
CA ASP A 40 0.42 -5.79 -43.70
C ASP A 40 -0.82 -5.59 -42.83
N LEU A 41 -1.96 -5.22 -43.45
CA LEU A 41 -3.22 -5.07 -42.74
C LEU A 41 -3.70 -6.40 -42.13
N LYS A 42 -3.60 -7.51 -42.87
CA LYS A 42 -3.94 -8.84 -42.35
C LYS A 42 -3.08 -9.18 -41.14
N GLU A 43 -1.78 -8.93 -41.22
CA GLU A 43 -0.84 -9.24 -40.12
C GLU A 43 -1.06 -8.35 -38.89
N ILE A 44 -1.36 -7.06 -39.09
CA ILE A 44 -1.75 -6.12 -38.03
C ILE A 44 -3.06 -6.59 -37.36
N LEU A 45 -4.05 -7.06 -38.13
CA LEU A 45 -5.30 -7.56 -37.56
C LEU A 45 -5.10 -8.88 -36.82
N CYS A 46 -4.30 -9.81 -37.34
CA CYS A 46 -3.97 -11.06 -36.68
C CYS A 46 -3.24 -10.83 -35.35
N THR A 47 -2.26 -9.93 -35.31
CA THR A 47 -1.56 -9.56 -34.07
C THR A 47 -2.46 -8.88 -33.06
N THR A 48 -3.30 -7.94 -33.51
CA THR A 48 -4.30 -7.28 -32.66
C THR A 48 -5.24 -8.29 -32.03
N ALA A 49 -5.78 -9.23 -32.83
CA ALA A 49 -6.71 -10.25 -32.34
C ALA A 49 -6.04 -11.20 -31.33
N ALA A 50 -4.82 -11.68 -31.63
CA ALA A 50 -4.07 -12.53 -30.70
C ALA A 50 -3.74 -11.79 -29.40
N PHE A 51 -3.41 -10.50 -29.47
CA PHE A 51 -3.12 -9.69 -28.29
C PHE A 51 -4.37 -9.48 -27.42
N LEU A 52 -5.51 -9.11 -28.01
CA LEU A 52 -6.78 -8.94 -27.29
C LEU A 52 -7.26 -10.24 -26.64
N GLN A 53 -7.20 -11.36 -27.37
CA GLN A 53 -7.55 -12.67 -26.85
C GLN A 53 -6.62 -13.09 -25.70
N GLY A 54 -5.31 -12.83 -25.83
CA GLY A 54 -4.35 -13.08 -24.76
C GLY A 54 -4.63 -12.28 -23.48
N LEU A 55 -5.14 -11.05 -23.62
CA LEU A 55 -5.52 -10.20 -22.48
C LEU A 55 -6.81 -10.69 -21.80
N GLN A 56 -7.78 -11.15 -22.58
CA GLN A 56 -9.00 -11.75 -22.04
C GLN A 56 -8.70 -13.02 -21.24
N GLU A 57 -7.84 -13.90 -21.75
CA GLU A 57 -7.43 -15.11 -21.03
C GLU A 57 -6.64 -14.77 -19.75
N LEU A 58 -5.91 -13.64 -19.74
CA LEU A 58 -5.23 -13.11 -18.56
C LEU A 58 -6.25 -12.68 -17.48
N GLU A 59 -7.34 -12.02 -17.88
CA GLU A 59 -8.48 -11.72 -16.99
C GLU A 59 -9.16 -12.99 -16.46
N ALA A 60 -9.36 -13.97 -17.34
CA ALA A 60 -9.98 -15.25 -16.99
C ALA A 60 -9.11 -16.10 -16.04
N GLY A 61 -7.84 -15.71 -15.81
CA GLY A 61 -6.90 -16.44 -14.96
C GLY A 61 -6.24 -17.64 -15.64
N ASN A 62 -6.44 -17.81 -16.95
CA ASN A 62 -5.82 -18.88 -17.73
C ASN A 62 -4.44 -18.43 -18.23
N PHE A 63 -3.47 -18.34 -17.32
CA PHE A 63 -2.11 -17.87 -17.63
C PHE A 63 -1.38 -18.64 -18.74
N PRO A 64 -1.47 -19.98 -18.89
CA PRO A 64 -0.71 -20.68 -19.94
C PRO A 64 -1.25 -20.42 -21.35
N THR A 65 -2.57 -20.30 -21.52
CA THR A 65 -3.18 -19.95 -22.82
C THR A 65 -2.94 -18.49 -23.16
N ALA A 66 -3.04 -17.59 -22.17
CA ALA A 66 -2.65 -16.20 -22.33
C ALA A 66 -1.19 -16.08 -22.78
N PHE A 67 -0.27 -16.82 -22.15
CA PHE A 67 1.15 -16.78 -22.49
C PHE A 67 1.43 -17.20 -23.94
N SER A 68 0.79 -18.25 -24.44
CA SER A 68 1.00 -18.70 -25.83
C SER A 68 0.45 -17.70 -26.85
N LEU A 69 -0.74 -17.14 -26.61
CA LEU A 69 -1.36 -16.14 -27.47
C LEU A 69 -0.56 -14.83 -27.52
N LEU A 70 -0.05 -14.38 -26.36
CA LEU A 70 0.80 -13.20 -26.27
C LEU A 70 2.17 -13.42 -26.93
N GLN A 71 2.71 -14.64 -26.86
CA GLN A 71 3.94 -14.99 -27.56
C GLN A 71 3.74 -15.01 -29.08
N GLU A 72 2.57 -15.46 -29.55
CA GLU A 72 2.19 -15.37 -30.97
C GLU A 72 2.08 -13.90 -31.41
N ALA A 73 1.44 -13.05 -30.61
CA ALA A 73 1.31 -11.62 -30.87
C ALA A 73 2.68 -10.90 -30.94
N ALA A 74 3.64 -11.29 -30.09
CA ALA A 74 5.00 -10.75 -30.11
C ALA A 74 5.77 -11.08 -31.40
N GLY A 75 5.39 -12.16 -32.10
CA GLY A 75 6.04 -12.60 -33.33
C GLY A 75 5.52 -11.92 -34.60
N GLY A 76 4.46 -11.12 -34.52
CA GLY A 76 3.89 -10.45 -35.69
C GLY A 76 4.22 -8.96 -35.82
N PHE A 77 3.53 -8.28 -36.75
CA PHE A 77 3.78 -6.90 -37.10
C PHE A 77 3.15 -5.91 -36.11
N CYS A 78 3.98 -5.36 -35.23
CA CYS A 78 3.60 -4.40 -34.19
C CYS A 78 4.57 -3.22 -34.12
N SER A 79 4.11 -2.07 -33.60
CA SER A 79 5.00 -0.95 -33.25
C SER A 79 5.89 -1.30 -32.06
N LYS A 80 7.00 -0.59 -31.87
CA LYS A 80 7.90 -0.77 -30.71
C LYS A 80 7.14 -0.64 -29.38
N ARG A 81 6.21 0.31 -29.30
CA ARG A 81 5.40 0.56 -28.10
C ARG A 81 4.49 -0.64 -27.78
N VAL A 82 3.76 -1.15 -28.77
CA VAL A 82 2.89 -2.32 -28.59
C VAL A 82 3.70 -3.57 -28.28
N LEU A 83 4.87 -3.74 -28.90
CA LEU A 83 5.75 -4.86 -28.60
C LEU A 83 6.26 -4.82 -27.14
N ALA A 84 6.61 -3.63 -26.62
CA ALA A 84 6.98 -3.47 -25.22
C ALA A 84 5.80 -3.76 -24.27
N GLN A 85 4.57 -3.39 -24.63
CA GLN A 85 3.36 -3.75 -23.88
C GLN A 85 3.13 -5.26 -23.86
N ILE A 86 3.26 -5.94 -25.00
CA ILE A 86 3.14 -7.41 -25.09
C ILE A 86 4.18 -8.10 -24.21
N TYR A 87 5.44 -7.67 -24.25
CA TYR A 87 6.48 -8.22 -23.36
C TYR A 87 6.22 -7.94 -21.88
N THR A 88 5.61 -6.79 -21.55
CA THR A 88 5.16 -6.50 -20.19
C THR A 88 4.09 -7.50 -19.75
N CYS A 89 3.06 -7.73 -20.56
CA CYS A 89 2.01 -8.72 -20.28
C CYS A 89 2.57 -10.15 -20.16
N LEU A 90 3.53 -10.54 -21.02
CA LEU A 90 4.23 -11.84 -20.92
C LEU A 90 4.99 -11.97 -19.59
N GLY A 91 5.64 -10.89 -19.15
CA GLY A 91 6.28 -10.81 -17.84
C GLY A 91 5.28 -11.05 -16.71
N CYS A 92 4.13 -10.37 -16.74
CA CYS A 92 3.07 -10.54 -15.75
C CYS A 92 2.53 -11.98 -15.71
N CYS A 93 2.26 -12.59 -16.88
CA CYS A 93 1.84 -13.99 -16.96
C CYS A 93 2.88 -14.92 -16.36
N ALA A 94 4.16 -14.75 -16.69
CA ALA A 94 5.24 -15.57 -16.16
C ALA A 94 5.40 -15.44 -14.63
N SER A 95 5.21 -14.24 -14.06
CA SER A 95 5.23 -14.01 -12.61
C SER A 95 4.09 -14.77 -11.93
N ARG A 96 2.86 -14.63 -12.45
CA ARG A 96 1.67 -15.33 -11.92
C ARG A 96 1.75 -16.85 -12.07
N MET A 97 2.55 -17.35 -13.01
CA MET A 97 2.87 -18.78 -13.16
C MET A 97 3.98 -19.27 -12.21
N GLY A 98 4.50 -18.43 -11.31
CA GLY A 98 5.56 -18.79 -10.36
C GLY A 98 6.94 -18.91 -11.00
N LYS A 99 7.18 -18.25 -12.15
CA LYS A 99 8.48 -18.25 -12.86
C LYS A 99 9.09 -16.84 -12.92
N PRO A 100 9.56 -16.29 -11.78
CA PRO A 100 10.04 -14.91 -11.69
C PRO A 100 11.26 -14.62 -12.58
N GLN A 101 12.15 -15.60 -12.77
CA GLN A 101 13.34 -15.43 -13.63
C GLN A 101 12.97 -15.24 -15.12
N THR A 102 11.98 -15.98 -15.61
CA THR A 102 11.47 -15.78 -16.98
C THR A 102 10.72 -14.45 -17.10
N ALA A 103 10.01 -14.04 -16.05
CA ALA A 103 9.33 -12.75 -16.02
C ALA A 103 10.34 -11.60 -16.17
N LEU A 104 11.42 -11.60 -15.39
CA LEU A 104 12.49 -10.61 -15.49
C LEU A 104 13.13 -10.58 -16.90
N GLN A 105 13.29 -11.73 -17.56
CA GLN A 105 13.82 -11.76 -18.92
C GLN A 105 12.89 -11.07 -19.93
N HIS A 106 11.59 -11.33 -19.86
CA HIS A 106 10.60 -10.69 -20.73
C HIS A 106 10.48 -9.18 -20.43
N LEU A 107 10.50 -8.78 -19.17
CA LEU A 107 10.46 -7.38 -18.77
C LEU A 107 11.72 -6.61 -19.19
N LYS A 108 12.92 -7.23 -19.07
CA LYS A 108 14.16 -6.65 -19.61
C LYS A 108 14.09 -6.45 -21.12
N ARG A 109 13.50 -7.39 -21.87
CA ARG A 109 13.25 -7.22 -23.30
C ARG A 109 12.28 -6.08 -23.59
N ALA A 110 11.23 -5.90 -22.78
CA ALA A 110 10.32 -4.76 -22.92
C ALA A 110 11.07 -3.42 -22.82
N LEU A 111 11.94 -3.28 -21.80
CA LEU A 111 12.75 -2.07 -21.59
C LEU A 111 13.79 -1.82 -22.69
N GLN A 112 14.33 -2.88 -23.29
CA GLN A 112 15.24 -2.77 -24.43
C GLN A 112 14.55 -2.27 -25.70
N VAL A 113 13.28 -2.65 -25.90
CA VAL A 113 12.49 -2.23 -27.06
C VAL A 113 11.99 -0.80 -26.91
N ASP A 114 11.48 -0.47 -25.72
CA ASP A 114 10.99 0.86 -25.38
C ASP A 114 11.31 1.20 -23.92
N PHE A 115 12.32 2.05 -23.73
CA PHE A 115 12.70 2.54 -22.40
C PHE A 115 11.62 3.45 -21.79
N GLN A 116 10.70 4.00 -22.60
CA GLN A 116 9.59 4.82 -22.10
C GLN A 116 8.44 3.97 -21.53
N CYS A 117 8.52 2.64 -21.61
CA CYS A 117 7.55 1.73 -20.99
C CYS A 117 7.75 1.68 -19.46
N LEU A 118 7.30 2.73 -18.77
CA LEU A 118 7.41 2.86 -17.31
C LEU A 118 6.74 1.72 -16.54
N SER A 119 5.67 1.15 -17.10
CA SER A 119 4.99 -0.02 -16.52
C SER A 119 5.91 -1.24 -16.47
N ALA A 120 6.85 -1.42 -17.40
CA ALA A 120 7.78 -2.54 -17.32
C ALA A 120 8.72 -2.41 -16.10
N LEU A 121 9.16 -1.19 -15.75
CA LEU A 121 9.97 -0.95 -14.55
C LEU A 121 9.19 -1.24 -13.25
N SER A 122 7.90 -0.86 -13.19
CA SER A 122 7.10 -1.17 -11.99
C SER A 122 6.89 -2.67 -11.79
N HIS A 123 6.68 -3.42 -12.87
CA HIS A 123 6.61 -4.88 -12.79
C HIS A 123 7.95 -5.52 -12.45
N VAL A 124 9.08 -4.96 -12.91
CA VAL A 124 10.41 -5.43 -12.50
C VAL A 124 10.60 -5.25 -10.98
N ALA A 125 10.23 -4.08 -10.44
CA ALA A 125 10.28 -3.85 -8.99
C ALA A 125 9.39 -4.84 -8.23
N ALA A 126 8.17 -5.10 -8.70
CA ALA A 126 7.28 -6.08 -8.08
C ALA A 126 7.86 -7.51 -8.10
N VAL A 127 8.52 -7.93 -9.18
CA VAL A 127 9.17 -9.25 -9.24
C VAL A 127 10.37 -9.33 -8.30
N TYR A 128 11.18 -8.26 -8.17
CA TYR A 128 12.27 -8.23 -7.20
C TYR A 128 11.77 -8.24 -5.75
N HIS A 129 10.63 -7.61 -5.49
CA HIS A 129 9.94 -7.69 -4.20
C HIS A 129 9.56 -9.14 -3.86
N GLU A 130 8.96 -9.88 -4.81
CA GLU A 130 8.62 -11.30 -4.64
C GLU A 130 9.86 -12.19 -4.40
N LEU A 131 11.00 -11.84 -4.98
CA LEU A 131 12.27 -12.55 -4.81
C LEU A 131 13.01 -12.20 -3.50
N GLY A 132 12.63 -11.11 -2.82
CA GLY A 132 13.33 -10.62 -1.63
C GLY A 132 14.65 -9.89 -1.93
N GLU A 133 14.92 -9.53 -3.19
CA GLU A 133 16.14 -8.84 -3.62
C GLU A 133 15.99 -7.32 -3.41
N THR A 134 16.23 -6.84 -2.19
CA THR A 134 15.98 -5.46 -1.76
C THR A 134 16.72 -4.40 -2.58
N GLU A 135 18.01 -4.61 -2.85
CA GLU A 135 18.83 -3.64 -3.59
C GLU A 135 18.39 -3.48 -5.06
N ALA A 136 18.06 -4.60 -5.71
CA ALA A 136 17.63 -4.59 -7.10
C ALA A 136 16.24 -3.93 -7.25
N GLU A 137 15.36 -4.14 -6.27
CA GLU A 137 14.05 -3.49 -6.17
C GLU A 137 14.19 -1.97 -6.04
N LEU A 138 15.02 -1.48 -5.12
CA LEU A 138 15.25 -0.05 -4.91
C LEU A 138 15.88 0.62 -6.13
N GLN A 139 16.83 -0.04 -6.80
CA GLN A 139 17.40 0.45 -8.05
C GLN A 139 16.34 0.55 -9.16
N ALA A 140 15.46 -0.44 -9.29
CA ALA A 140 14.37 -0.41 -10.28
C ALA A 140 13.38 0.73 -10.00
N LEU A 141 13.02 0.96 -8.73
CA LEU A 141 12.15 2.05 -8.32
C LEU A 141 12.80 3.43 -8.48
N ALA A 142 14.10 3.56 -8.22
CA ALA A 142 14.85 4.79 -8.44
C ALA A 142 14.91 5.15 -9.94
N LEU A 143 15.17 4.16 -10.80
CA LEU A 143 15.14 4.34 -12.26
C LEU A 143 13.74 4.72 -12.76
N LEU A 144 12.69 4.14 -12.17
CA LEU A 144 11.31 4.50 -12.47
C LEU A 144 11.04 5.97 -12.11
N TYR A 145 11.50 6.43 -10.94
CA TYR A 145 11.35 7.82 -10.51
C TYR A 145 12.10 8.79 -11.44
N GLU A 146 13.37 8.51 -11.77
CA GLU A 146 14.14 9.34 -12.70
C GLU A 146 13.48 9.44 -14.09
N ALA A 147 12.88 8.33 -14.55
CA ALA A 147 12.18 8.30 -15.83
C ALA A 147 10.85 9.09 -15.80
N LEU A 148 10.19 9.17 -14.63
CA LEU A 148 8.99 9.99 -14.43
C LEU A 148 9.31 11.49 -14.34
N GLU A 149 10.42 11.88 -13.69
CA GLU A 149 10.88 13.27 -13.64
C GLU A 149 11.29 13.80 -15.01
N LYS A 150 11.93 12.94 -15.82
CA LYS A 150 12.22 13.20 -17.23
C LYS A 150 10.91 13.13 -18.01
N LYS A 151 10.11 14.20 -17.88
CA LYS A 151 8.80 14.38 -18.52
C LYS A 151 8.84 13.75 -19.92
N PRO A 152 8.05 12.69 -20.18
CA PRO A 152 8.17 11.98 -21.44
C PRO A 152 7.97 12.98 -22.57
N PRO A 153 8.80 12.95 -23.63
CA PRO A 153 8.59 13.82 -24.78
C PRO A 153 7.14 13.62 -25.23
N ALA A 154 6.35 14.69 -25.15
CA ALA A 154 4.90 14.66 -25.37
C ALA A 154 4.58 13.82 -26.59
N ALA A 155 4.02 12.62 -26.38
CA ALA A 155 3.69 11.58 -27.37
C ALA A 155 4.09 11.96 -28.80
N GLY A 156 5.39 11.99 -29.04
CA GLY A 156 5.97 12.59 -30.22
C GLY A 156 5.95 11.58 -31.35
N SER A 157 5.29 11.95 -32.44
CA SER A 157 5.24 11.23 -33.72
C SER A 157 4.36 9.97 -33.77
N SER A 158 3.04 10.20 -33.78
CA SER A 158 2.19 9.44 -34.70
C SER A 158 2.81 9.58 -36.10
N SER A 159 3.51 8.56 -36.58
CA SER A 159 4.01 8.56 -37.94
C SER A 159 2.79 8.58 -38.90
N PRO A 160 2.73 9.46 -39.90
CA PRO A 160 1.52 9.70 -40.68
C PRO A 160 1.15 8.58 -41.69
N TYR A 161 1.80 7.40 -41.62
CA TYR A 161 1.78 6.41 -42.71
C TYR A 161 0.91 5.16 -42.48
N PHE A 162 0.22 5.02 -41.34
CA PHE A 162 -0.64 3.86 -41.09
C PHE A 162 -1.99 4.30 -40.50
N LEU A 163 -3.07 4.10 -41.26
CA LEU A 163 -4.46 4.48 -40.91
C LEU A 163 -5.07 3.54 -39.86
N ILE A 164 -4.79 2.24 -39.94
CA ILE A 164 -5.20 1.24 -38.93
C ILE A 164 -3.94 0.75 -38.21
N ARG A 165 -3.95 0.80 -36.87
CA ARG A 165 -2.85 0.37 -36.00
C ARG A 165 -3.38 -0.46 -34.84
N THR A 166 -2.57 -1.42 -34.40
CA THR A 166 -2.77 -2.16 -33.14
C THR A 166 -2.98 -1.20 -31.97
N GLU A 167 -2.20 -0.11 -31.87
CA GLU A 167 -2.32 0.93 -30.83
C GLU A 167 -3.73 1.53 -30.69
N LEU A 168 -4.46 1.67 -31.81
CA LEU A 168 -5.80 2.28 -31.83
C LEU A 168 -6.89 1.27 -31.51
N LEU A 169 -6.69 0.00 -31.88
CA LEU A 169 -7.66 -1.07 -31.70
C LEU A 169 -7.60 -1.71 -30.32
N VAL A 170 -6.45 -1.59 -29.65
CA VAL A 170 -6.19 -2.23 -28.37
C VAL A 170 -6.43 -1.22 -27.24
N HIS A 171 -7.69 -0.94 -26.96
CA HIS A 171 -8.12 -0.21 -25.77
C HIS A 171 -8.96 -1.13 -24.90
N SER A 172 -8.29 -1.89 -24.03
CA SER A 172 -8.96 -2.72 -23.03
C SER A 172 -8.73 -2.14 -21.63
N PRO A 173 -9.74 -2.11 -20.74
CA PRO A 173 -9.57 -1.69 -19.35
C PRO A 173 -8.50 -2.51 -18.62
N ILE A 174 -8.24 -3.74 -19.06
CA ILE A 174 -7.19 -4.64 -18.57
C ILE A 174 -5.81 -4.07 -18.82
N LEU A 175 -5.59 -3.57 -20.02
CA LEU A 175 -4.31 -2.97 -20.36
C LEU A 175 -4.12 -1.66 -19.63
N ALA A 176 -5.19 -0.89 -19.43
CA ALA A 176 -5.12 0.32 -18.61
C ALA A 176 -4.78 -0.01 -17.15
N SER A 177 -5.23 -1.15 -16.61
CA SER A 177 -4.89 -1.58 -15.25
C SER A 177 -3.47 -2.16 -15.15
N LEU A 178 -3.06 -3.01 -16.09
CA LEU A 178 -1.71 -3.60 -16.14
C LEU A 178 -0.63 -2.59 -16.53
N LEU A 179 -0.94 -1.60 -17.35
CA LEU A 179 0.01 -0.57 -17.77
C LEU A 179 -0.21 0.75 -17.02
N ARG A 180 -0.82 0.68 -15.82
CA ARG A 180 -1.05 1.84 -14.98
C ARG A 180 0.27 2.57 -14.75
N CYS A 181 0.32 3.84 -15.13
CA CYS A 181 1.44 4.71 -14.80
C CYS A 181 1.33 5.11 -13.33
N HIS A 182 2.38 4.87 -12.57
CA HIS A 182 2.48 5.33 -11.19
C HIS A 182 2.76 6.83 -11.17
N TYR A 183 2.16 7.52 -10.20
CA TYR A 183 2.49 8.92 -9.95
C TYR A 183 3.89 9.01 -9.29
N PRO A 184 4.66 10.08 -9.52
CA PRO A 184 5.97 10.26 -8.88
C PRO A 184 5.91 10.16 -7.34
N SER A 185 4.82 10.65 -6.74
CA SER A 185 4.55 10.53 -5.31
C SER A 185 4.40 9.07 -4.86
N GLU A 186 3.64 8.27 -5.61
CA GLU A 186 3.46 6.84 -5.31
C GLU A 186 4.81 6.08 -5.33
N VAL A 187 5.68 6.38 -6.29
CA VAL A 187 7.01 5.74 -6.37
C VAL A 187 7.89 6.15 -5.19
N LYS A 188 7.88 7.43 -4.78
CA LYS A 188 8.60 7.90 -3.58
C LYS A 188 8.10 7.23 -2.30
N TYR A 189 6.79 7.01 -2.19
CA TYR A 189 6.21 6.26 -1.07
C TYR A 189 6.72 4.80 -1.04
N LEU A 190 6.70 4.09 -2.17
CA LEU A 190 7.20 2.71 -2.25
C LEU A 190 8.69 2.61 -1.91
N LEU A 191 9.50 3.55 -2.39
CA LEU A 191 10.92 3.67 -2.03
C LEU A 191 11.10 3.86 -0.51
N ALA A 192 10.35 4.78 0.08
CA ALA A 192 10.42 5.06 1.51
C ALA A 192 10.03 3.84 2.35
N GLN A 193 8.93 3.17 2.00
CA GLN A 193 8.46 1.96 2.68
C GLN A 193 9.49 0.83 2.59
N ARG A 194 10.10 0.62 1.42
CA ARG A 194 11.07 -0.44 1.24
C ARG A 194 12.39 -0.17 1.99
N CYS A 195 12.88 1.07 1.96
CA CYS A 195 14.03 1.47 2.77
C CYS A 195 13.78 1.29 4.27
N LEU A 196 12.56 1.58 4.75
CA LEU A 196 12.19 1.39 6.15
C LEU A 196 12.19 -0.10 6.55
N GLN A 197 11.68 -0.99 5.69
CA GLN A 197 11.70 -2.44 5.91
C GLN A 197 13.11 -3.03 5.93
N ASP A 198 14.02 -2.49 5.12
CA ASP A 198 15.43 -2.88 5.04
C ASP A 198 16.26 -2.35 6.22
N GLY A 199 15.71 -1.43 7.02
CA GLY A 199 16.38 -0.81 8.16
C GLY A 199 17.20 0.44 7.80
N ARG A 200 17.16 0.90 6.55
CA ARG A 200 17.76 2.18 6.09
C ARG A 200 16.86 3.36 6.44
N VAL A 201 16.78 3.66 7.73
CA VAL A 201 15.89 4.69 8.28
C VAL A 201 16.20 6.09 7.71
N ALA A 202 17.48 6.44 7.51
CA ALA A 202 17.87 7.75 6.99
C ALA A 202 17.36 7.97 5.55
N ASP A 203 17.61 7.01 4.66
CA ASP A 203 17.16 7.08 3.27
C ASP A 203 15.62 7.06 3.18
N ALA A 204 14.97 6.27 4.03
CA ALA A 204 13.51 6.24 4.13
C ALA A 204 12.93 7.62 4.50
N VAL A 205 13.54 8.31 5.46
CA VAL A 205 13.12 9.66 5.88
C VAL A 205 13.22 10.66 4.73
N GLU A 206 14.33 10.67 4.00
CA GLU A 206 14.49 11.60 2.86
C GLU A 206 13.43 11.32 1.77
N HIS A 207 13.16 10.05 1.46
CA HIS A 207 12.10 9.69 0.51
C HIS A 207 10.69 10.05 1.00
N TYR A 208 10.41 9.95 2.30
CA TYR A 208 9.16 10.43 2.88
C TYR A 208 9.03 11.95 2.80
N LEU A 209 10.10 12.71 3.05
CA LEU A 209 10.08 14.17 2.93
C LEU A 209 9.89 14.62 1.49
N ASP A 210 10.57 13.97 0.53
CA ASP A 210 10.35 14.20 -0.90
C ASP A 210 8.90 13.93 -1.30
N PHE A 211 8.32 12.82 -0.80
CA PHE A 211 6.91 12.49 -1.01
C PHE A 211 5.98 13.60 -0.48
N LEU A 212 6.23 14.08 0.74
CA LEU A 212 5.45 15.15 1.36
C LEU A 212 5.57 16.46 0.57
N ALA A 213 6.75 16.79 0.05
CA ALA A 213 6.96 17.96 -0.80
C ALA A 213 6.16 17.85 -2.11
N LEU A 214 6.19 16.69 -2.78
CA LEU A 214 5.41 16.43 -4.00
C LEU A 214 3.90 16.53 -3.75
N LEU A 215 3.41 16.11 -2.57
CA LEU A 215 2.00 16.26 -2.21
C LEU A 215 1.61 17.74 -1.99
N GLN A 216 2.50 18.56 -1.44
CA GLN A 216 2.25 19.99 -1.25
C GLN A 216 2.22 20.76 -2.58
N GLU A 217 3.12 20.42 -3.50
CA GLU A 217 3.13 21.00 -4.86
C GLU A 217 1.94 20.51 -5.70
N GLY A 218 1.52 19.26 -5.49
CA GLY A 218 0.51 18.55 -6.27
C GLY A 218 -0.88 18.50 -5.65
N LEU A 219 -1.31 19.50 -4.86
CA LEU A 219 -2.58 19.58 -4.12
C LEU A 219 -3.90 19.31 -4.93
N GLN A 220 -3.82 18.94 -6.21
CA GLN A 220 -4.96 18.58 -7.06
C GLN A 220 -4.85 17.24 -7.81
N GLN A 221 -3.73 16.50 -7.76
CA GLN A 221 -3.72 15.13 -8.30
C GLN A 221 -4.11 14.15 -7.21
N GLN A 222 -5.43 14.06 -7.06
CA GLN A 222 -6.16 13.12 -6.24
C GLN A 222 -5.56 11.72 -6.38
N VAL A 223 -4.81 11.29 -5.37
CA VAL A 223 -4.75 9.87 -5.03
C VAL A 223 -6.21 9.44 -4.93
N PRO A 224 -6.68 8.47 -5.73
CA PRO A 224 -8.09 8.13 -5.78
C PRO A 224 -8.60 7.87 -4.36
N LEU A 225 -9.58 8.66 -3.94
CA LEU A 225 -10.34 8.46 -2.70
C LEU A 225 -11.22 7.21 -2.76
N ASP A 226 -11.11 6.42 -3.83
CA ASP A 226 -11.74 5.13 -3.96
C ASP A 226 -10.96 4.10 -3.14
N GLY A 227 -11.62 3.48 -2.17
CA GLY A 227 -11.11 2.36 -1.37
C GLY A 227 -10.81 1.08 -2.17
N SER A 228 -10.61 1.20 -3.49
CA SER A 228 -10.24 0.15 -4.44
C SER A 228 -8.77 0.22 -4.88
N SER A 229 -8.02 1.26 -4.49
CA SER A 229 -6.57 1.29 -4.67
C SER A 229 -5.86 0.68 -3.46
N ALA A 230 -4.85 -0.16 -3.69
CA ALA A 230 -4.04 -0.78 -2.64
C ALA A 230 -3.08 0.20 -1.94
N LEU A 231 -3.28 1.51 -2.14
CA LEU A 231 -2.44 2.56 -1.59
C LEU A 231 -2.99 3.02 -0.24
N PRO A 232 -2.10 3.26 0.75
CA PRO A 232 -2.50 3.79 2.05
C PRO A 232 -3.08 5.19 1.91
N ARG A 233 -3.97 5.55 2.84
CA ARG A 233 -4.55 6.90 2.85
C ARG A 233 -3.50 7.91 3.28
N ILE A 234 -3.62 9.15 2.80
CA ILE A 234 -2.65 10.22 3.07
C ILE A 234 -2.32 10.36 4.57
N PRO A 235 -3.29 10.37 5.51
CA PRO A 235 -2.96 10.45 6.94
C PRO A 235 -2.14 9.28 7.48
N GLU A 236 -2.30 8.08 6.91
CA GLU A 236 -1.53 6.89 7.30
C GLU A 236 -0.07 7.04 6.88
N VAL A 237 0.17 7.53 5.66
CA VAL A 237 1.53 7.80 5.17
C VAL A 237 2.25 8.87 6.01
N PHE A 238 1.54 9.90 6.45
CA PHE A 238 2.12 10.92 7.33
C PHE A 238 2.50 10.33 8.71
N LEU A 239 1.68 9.44 9.26
CA LEU A 239 2.00 8.77 10.52
C LEU A 239 3.17 7.78 10.38
N GLU A 240 3.25 7.06 9.26
CA GLU A 240 4.42 6.24 8.92
C GLU A 240 5.69 7.10 8.81
N ALA A 241 5.63 8.22 8.11
CA ALA A 241 6.74 9.17 8.00
C ALA A 241 7.16 9.72 9.37
N ALA A 242 6.21 10.09 10.23
CA ALA A 242 6.48 10.55 11.59
C ALA A 242 7.19 9.46 12.42
N SER A 243 6.81 8.18 12.23
CA SER A 243 7.47 7.06 12.90
C SER A 243 8.92 6.88 12.42
N ALA A 244 9.18 7.01 11.12
CA ALA A 244 10.53 6.94 10.54
C ALA A 244 11.41 8.12 11.01
N LEU A 245 10.85 9.34 11.05
CA LEU A 245 11.52 10.54 11.58
C LEU A 245 11.91 10.38 13.06
N HIS A 246 11.05 9.75 13.85
CA HIS A 246 11.36 9.44 15.25
C HIS A 246 12.52 8.45 15.38
N GLN A 247 12.56 7.40 14.56
CA GLN A 247 13.65 6.43 14.53
C GLN A 247 14.98 7.06 14.08
N ALA A 248 14.94 8.05 13.19
CA ALA A 248 16.11 8.83 12.75
C ALA A 248 16.58 9.89 13.76
N GLY A 249 15.85 10.11 14.87
CA GLY A 249 16.15 11.16 15.86
C GLY A 249 15.75 12.58 15.44
N ARG A 250 15.07 12.75 14.30
CA ARG A 250 14.56 14.04 13.80
C ARG A 250 13.21 14.38 14.45
N HIS A 251 13.23 14.54 15.77
CA HIS A 251 12.01 14.69 16.57
C HIS A 251 11.21 15.96 16.27
N GLN A 252 11.87 17.07 15.90
CA GLN A 252 11.19 18.33 15.54
C GLN A 252 10.37 18.19 14.25
N ASP A 253 10.94 17.58 13.22
CA ASP A 253 10.24 17.35 11.94
C ASP A 253 9.06 16.39 12.14
N ALA A 254 9.22 15.37 12.98
CA ALA A 254 8.13 14.46 13.34
C ALA A 254 6.93 15.21 13.97
N ILE A 255 7.19 16.21 14.83
CA ILE A 255 6.14 17.03 15.45
C ILE A 255 5.35 17.78 14.37
N VAL A 256 6.05 18.43 13.43
CA VAL A 256 5.42 19.21 12.34
C VAL A 256 4.55 18.32 11.45
N VAL A 257 5.05 17.13 11.07
CA VAL A 257 4.27 16.17 10.27
C VAL A 257 3.02 15.71 11.02
N CYS A 258 3.12 15.47 12.34
CA CYS A 258 1.96 15.12 13.16
C CYS A 258 0.97 16.28 13.34
N GLU A 259 1.43 17.53 13.45
CA GLU A 259 0.57 18.71 13.52
C GLU A 259 -0.30 18.83 12.27
N GLU A 260 0.25 18.54 11.09
CA GLU A 260 -0.50 18.55 9.83
C GLU A 260 -1.58 17.47 9.76
N VAL A 261 -1.33 16.28 10.33
CA VAL A 261 -2.38 15.24 10.43
C VAL A 261 -3.47 15.67 11.42
N ILE A 262 -3.08 16.23 12.56
CA ILE A 262 -4.02 16.67 13.59
C ILE A 262 -4.88 17.82 13.09
N SER A 263 -4.31 18.80 12.38
CA SER A 263 -5.05 19.94 11.84
C SER A 263 -6.12 19.47 10.85
N ARG A 264 -5.75 18.64 9.86
CA ARG A 264 -6.66 18.11 8.84
C ARG A 264 -7.75 17.18 9.38
N THR A 265 -7.46 16.43 10.45
CA THR A 265 -8.44 15.52 11.07
C THR A 265 -9.33 16.23 12.09
N SER A 266 -8.92 17.36 12.65
CA SER A 266 -9.70 18.10 13.65
C SER A 266 -10.99 18.69 13.08
N ASP A 267 -10.97 19.11 11.81
CA ASP A 267 -12.15 19.65 11.13
C ASP A 267 -13.19 18.57 10.80
N LEU A 268 -12.78 17.30 10.79
CA LEU A 268 -13.60 16.16 10.36
C LEU A 268 -14.28 15.41 11.50
N ILE A 269 -13.87 15.64 12.76
CA ILE A 269 -14.35 14.87 13.92
C ILE A 269 -15.38 15.68 14.72
N PRO A 270 -16.63 15.22 14.86
CA PRO A 270 -17.60 15.85 15.75
C PRO A 270 -17.16 15.73 17.22
N ARG A 271 -17.46 16.76 18.03
CA ARG A 271 -17.03 16.88 19.45
C ARG A 271 -17.50 15.75 20.37
N VAL A 272 -18.50 14.96 19.97
CA VAL A 272 -18.98 13.78 20.68
C VAL A 272 -19.29 12.68 19.66
N LEU A 273 -18.54 11.58 19.69
CA LEU A 273 -18.83 10.36 18.94
C LEU A 273 -19.49 9.35 19.88
N ARG A 274 -20.80 9.13 19.69
CA ARG A 274 -21.48 7.98 20.29
C ARG A 274 -21.38 6.82 19.32
N VAL A 275 -20.65 5.78 19.71
CA VAL A 275 -20.63 4.51 18.98
C VAL A 275 -21.85 3.74 19.46
N GLU A 276 -23.00 3.94 18.81
CA GLU A 276 -24.14 3.02 18.95
C GLU A 276 -24.00 1.95 17.85
N GLU A 277 -23.95 0.67 18.23
CA GLU A 277 -24.25 -0.43 17.32
C GLU A 277 -25.76 -0.40 17.06
N ARG A 278 -26.18 0.20 15.95
CA ARG A 278 -27.53 -0.05 15.44
C ARG A 278 -27.47 -1.18 14.41
N PRO A 279 -28.32 -2.22 14.55
CA PRO A 279 -28.46 -3.23 13.52
C PRO A 279 -29.03 -2.59 12.25
N GLU A 280 -28.59 -3.11 11.12
CA GLU A 280 -28.90 -2.71 9.75
C GLU A 280 -30.38 -2.35 9.53
N GLU A 281 -30.66 -1.12 9.12
CA GLU A 281 -31.89 -0.76 8.39
C GLU A 281 -31.56 0.13 7.19
N PRO A 282 -32.29 0.00 6.07
CA PRO A 282 -31.87 0.49 4.77
C PRO A 282 -32.03 2.01 4.61
N GLU A 283 -31.12 2.57 3.81
CA GLU A 283 -30.90 3.99 3.56
C GLU A 283 -32.14 4.78 3.10
N CYS A 284 -32.33 5.98 3.66
CA CYS A 284 -33.14 7.04 3.07
C CYS A 284 -32.22 8.13 2.46
N PRO A 285 -32.33 8.50 1.17
CA PRO A 285 -31.26 9.22 0.45
C PRO A 285 -31.24 10.76 0.57
N TRP A 286 -31.88 11.38 1.57
CA TRP A 286 -31.98 12.85 1.60
C TRP A 286 -31.83 13.45 2.99
N LEU A 287 -30.57 13.46 3.49
CA LEU A 287 -30.05 14.45 4.44
C LEU A 287 -28.52 14.40 4.42
N GLY A 288 -27.89 15.46 3.92
CA GLY A 288 -26.44 15.53 3.71
C GLY A 288 -25.60 15.73 4.97
N SER A 289 -24.32 15.38 4.84
CA SER A 289 -23.16 15.72 5.69
C SER A 289 -22.93 14.92 6.98
N GLY A 290 -22.74 13.61 6.87
CA GLY A 290 -22.09 12.82 7.93
C GLY A 290 -21.10 11.82 7.32
N LEU A 291 -19.83 11.86 7.76
CA LEU A 291 -18.88 10.78 7.48
C LEU A 291 -19.45 9.46 8.00
N SER A 292 -19.18 8.35 7.30
CA SER A 292 -19.54 7.03 7.82
C SER A 292 -18.96 6.87 9.24
N GLN A 293 -19.67 6.21 10.15
CA GLN A 293 -19.21 5.95 11.51
C GLN A 293 -17.80 5.33 11.53
N LYS A 294 -17.49 4.49 10.53
CA LYS A 294 -16.17 3.90 10.31
C LYS A 294 -15.09 4.93 9.96
N GLU A 295 -15.41 5.91 9.12
CA GLU A 295 -14.48 6.98 8.74
C GLU A 295 -14.22 7.94 9.90
N SER A 296 -15.24 8.21 10.70
CA SER A 296 -15.10 9.00 11.93
C SER A 296 -14.17 8.31 12.95
N LEU A 297 -14.30 6.99 13.11
CA LEU A 297 -13.40 6.18 13.96
C LEU A 297 -11.96 6.17 13.42
N ARG A 298 -11.77 6.11 12.09
CA ARG A 298 -10.43 6.21 11.47
C ARG A 298 -9.79 7.58 11.69
N CYS A 299 -10.55 8.66 11.52
CA CYS A 299 -10.06 10.01 11.80
C CYS A 299 -9.64 10.15 13.27
N LEU A 300 -10.42 9.58 14.18
CA LEU A 300 -10.07 9.51 15.59
C LEU A 300 -8.77 8.71 15.80
N ALA A 301 -8.61 7.55 15.15
CA ALA A 301 -7.41 6.74 15.23
C ALA A 301 -6.17 7.49 14.72
N TRP A 302 -6.26 8.17 13.56
CA TRP A 302 -5.15 8.95 13.03
C TRP A 302 -4.79 10.13 13.94
N ARG A 303 -5.78 10.86 14.44
CA ARG A 303 -5.55 11.97 15.38
C ARG A 303 -4.89 11.48 16.66
N THR A 304 -5.36 10.36 17.20
CA THR A 304 -4.81 9.80 18.44
C THR A 304 -3.38 9.29 18.25
N ALA A 305 -3.09 8.68 17.10
CA ALA A 305 -1.73 8.31 16.71
C ALA A 305 -0.81 9.53 16.55
N GLY A 306 -1.31 10.63 15.94
CA GLY A 306 -0.55 11.88 15.79
C GLY A 306 -0.12 12.46 17.14
N TYR A 307 -1.05 12.56 18.10
CA TYR A 307 -0.72 13.01 19.46
C TYR A 307 0.24 12.05 20.20
N LEU A 308 0.14 10.74 19.96
CA LEU A 308 1.07 9.76 20.52
C LEU A 308 2.50 10.01 20.02
N HIS A 309 2.67 10.19 18.70
CA HIS A 309 3.97 10.48 18.10
C HIS A 309 4.54 11.83 18.56
N GLN A 310 3.72 12.87 18.67
CA GLN A 310 4.13 14.15 19.28
C GLN A 310 4.59 13.97 20.72
N GLY A 311 3.82 13.23 21.53
CA GLY A 311 4.18 12.96 22.92
C GLY A 311 5.53 12.26 23.06
N TRP A 312 5.82 11.30 22.17
CA TRP A 312 7.13 10.63 22.12
C TRP A 312 8.25 11.55 21.64
N ALA A 313 8.00 12.40 20.66
CA ALA A 313 8.98 13.38 20.18
C ALA A 313 9.34 14.41 21.27
N TRP A 314 8.33 14.98 21.96
CA TRP A 314 8.55 15.91 23.07
C TRP A 314 9.26 15.26 24.27
N ALA A 315 8.92 14.02 24.58
CA ALA A 315 9.61 13.23 25.60
C ALA A 315 11.12 13.12 25.29
N LYS A 316 11.49 12.88 24.03
CA LYS A 316 12.91 12.83 23.62
C LYS A 316 13.60 14.20 23.61
N LEU A 317 12.87 15.28 23.38
CA LEU A 317 13.39 16.65 23.46
C LEU A 317 13.55 17.16 24.90
N GLY A 318 13.04 16.45 25.90
CA GLY A 318 13.15 16.82 27.32
C GLY A 318 12.05 17.78 27.81
N ASP A 319 11.11 18.14 26.94
CA ASP A 319 9.98 19.02 27.27
C ASP A 319 8.83 18.22 27.90
N SER A 320 9.00 17.94 29.20
CA SER A 320 8.05 17.15 30.00
C SER A 320 6.63 17.72 30.10
N LYS A 321 6.40 18.99 29.74
CA LYS A 321 5.07 19.64 29.83
C LYS A 321 4.14 19.20 28.71
N GLU A 322 4.63 19.13 27.47
CA GLU A 322 3.85 18.72 26.31
C GLU A 322 3.72 17.19 26.23
N ALA A 323 4.69 16.44 26.75
CA ALA A 323 4.55 14.99 26.95
C ALA A 323 3.41 14.64 27.94
N MET A 324 3.04 15.53 28.87
CA MET A 324 1.85 15.34 29.71
C MET A 324 0.53 15.55 28.95
N CYS A 325 0.55 16.19 27.78
CA CYS A 325 -0.62 16.44 26.93
C CYS A 325 -1.15 15.15 26.26
N LEU A 326 -0.41 14.03 26.36
CA LEU A 326 -0.94 12.67 26.20
C LEU A 326 -2.18 12.41 27.08
N SER A 327 -2.46 13.23 28.10
CA SER A 327 -3.70 13.20 28.87
C SER A 327 -4.96 13.46 28.04
N ASN A 328 -4.88 14.26 26.98
CA ASN A 328 -6.05 14.61 26.16
C ASN A 328 -6.53 13.41 25.32
N LEU A 329 -5.66 12.42 25.08
CA LEU A 329 -5.99 11.13 24.45
C LEU A 329 -6.89 10.25 25.32
N LEU A 330 -6.81 10.38 26.65
CA LEU A 330 -7.56 9.56 27.60
C LEU A 330 -9.01 10.00 27.78
N GLN A 331 -9.37 11.19 27.30
CA GLN A 331 -10.75 11.69 27.33
C GLN A 331 -11.62 11.15 26.20
N VAL A 332 -11.06 10.40 25.24
CA VAL A 332 -11.88 9.62 24.30
C VAL A 332 -12.44 8.42 25.05
N GLN A 333 -13.47 8.69 25.83
CA GLN A 333 -14.25 7.70 26.52
C GLN A 333 -15.10 7.01 25.44
N LEU A 334 -14.64 5.85 24.99
CA LEU A 334 -15.51 4.87 24.33
C LEU A 334 -16.55 4.46 25.38
N CYS A 335 -17.60 5.26 25.52
CA CYS A 335 -18.72 4.96 26.40
C CYS A 335 -19.46 3.77 25.80
N GLY A 336 -19.23 2.58 26.37
CA GLY A 336 -20.06 1.42 26.16
C GLY A 336 -19.31 0.15 25.75
N PHE A 337 -18.42 -0.36 26.59
CA PHE A 337 -18.22 -1.81 26.65
C PHE A 337 -18.21 -2.20 28.13
N GLY A 338 -19.41 -2.43 28.65
CA GLY A 338 -19.55 -3.28 29.82
C GLY A 338 -19.03 -4.66 29.42
N VAL A 339 -18.18 -5.20 30.30
CA VAL A 339 -17.79 -6.60 30.44
C VAL A 339 -18.62 -7.52 29.55
N GLU A 340 -18.06 -7.89 28.39
CA GLU A 340 -18.19 -9.14 27.62
C GLU A 340 -17.42 -8.92 26.30
N PRO A 341 -16.50 -9.81 25.89
CA PRO A 341 -15.80 -9.69 24.63
C PRO A 341 -16.78 -10.04 23.51
N ALA A 342 -17.43 -9.03 22.93
CA ALA A 342 -18.17 -9.22 21.70
C ALA A 342 -17.20 -9.76 20.63
N GLU A 343 -17.52 -10.92 20.05
CA GLU A 343 -16.65 -11.69 19.15
C GLU A 343 -16.31 -10.96 17.82
N ASN A 344 -16.78 -9.72 17.62
CA ASN A 344 -16.49 -8.89 16.46
C ASN A 344 -16.17 -7.44 16.85
N VAL A 345 -15.06 -7.22 17.56
CA VAL A 345 -14.52 -5.87 17.77
C VAL A 345 -14.04 -5.30 16.43
N LEU A 346 -14.52 -4.12 16.04
CA LEU A 346 -14.04 -3.43 14.84
C LEU A 346 -12.51 -3.20 14.93
N PRO A 347 -11.76 -3.41 13.83
CA PRO A 347 -10.29 -3.26 13.85
C PRO A 347 -9.86 -1.85 14.24
N GLU A 348 -10.65 -0.82 13.90
CA GLU A 348 -10.39 0.55 14.34
C GLU A 348 -10.44 0.73 15.87
N VAL A 349 -11.28 -0.05 16.58
CA VAL A 349 -11.40 0.01 18.04
C VAL A 349 -10.21 -0.67 18.71
N GLU A 350 -9.72 -1.78 18.16
CA GLU A 350 -8.50 -2.44 18.63
C GLU A 350 -7.27 -1.52 18.48
N VAL A 351 -7.16 -0.85 17.33
CA VAL A 351 -6.10 0.16 17.09
C VAL A 351 -6.17 1.28 18.13
N LEU A 352 -7.37 1.80 18.42
CA LEU A 352 -7.55 2.83 19.45
C LEU A 352 -7.19 2.36 20.86
N GLN A 353 -7.54 1.12 21.23
CA GLN A 353 -7.13 0.53 22.51
C GLN A 353 -5.61 0.39 22.62
N LYS A 354 -4.96 -0.07 21.54
CA LYS A 354 -3.50 -0.18 21.48
C LYS A 354 -2.80 1.18 21.56
N ILE A 355 -3.31 2.20 20.85
CA ILE A 355 -2.80 3.58 20.94
C ILE A 355 -2.96 4.10 22.38
N ARG A 356 -4.11 3.85 23.02
CA ARG A 356 -4.35 4.24 24.41
C ARG A 356 -3.39 3.56 25.39
N LEU A 357 -3.12 2.28 25.20
CA LEU A 357 -2.13 1.54 25.99
C LEU A 357 -0.73 2.16 25.83
N LEU A 358 -0.28 2.37 24.60
CA LEU A 358 1.02 2.97 24.30
C LEU A 358 1.14 4.39 24.88
N ALA A 359 0.06 5.16 24.84
CA ALA A 359 0.01 6.48 25.46
C ALA A 359 0.16 6.44 26.98
N LEU A 360 -0.51 5.50 27.66
CA LEU A 360 -0.37 5.30 29.10
C LEU A 360 1.03 4.85 29.49
N ILE A 361 1.63 3.92 28.73
CA ILE A 361 3.01 3.48 28.94
C ILE A 361 3.98 4.64 28.74
N GLY A 362 3.83 5.40 27.64
CA GLY A 362 4.67 6.56 27.35
C GLY A 362 4.62 7.61 28.46
N ARG A 363 3.42 7.98 28.92
CA ARG A 363 3.26 8.93 30.03
C ARG A 363 3.81 8.39 31.36
N GLY A 364 3.59 7.10 31.63
CA GLY A 364 4.13 6.44 32.81
C GLY A 364 5.66 6.48 32.85
N MET A 365 6.33 6.23 31.72
CA MET A 365 7.79 6.35 31.60
C MET A 365 8.27 7.77 31.91
N GLN A 366 7.59 8.79 31.37
CA GLN A 366 7.90 10.19 31.67
C GLN A 366 7.74 10.52 33.17
N PHE A 367 6.74 9.95 33.84
CA PHE A 367 6.61 10.10 35.28
C PHE A 367 7.71 9.38 36.08
N LEU A 368 8.24 8.25 35.59
CA LEU A 368 9.40 7.61 36.19
C LEU A 368 10.64 8.50 36.10
N GLU A 369 10.92 9.08 34.92
CA GLU A 369 12.04 9.99 34.69
C GLU A 369 11.96 11.24 35.59
N LEU A 370 10.74 11.75 35.82
CA LEU A 370 10.49 12.88 36.73
C LEU A 370 10.46 12.51 38.22
N GLY A 371 10.70 11.24 38.59
CA GLY A 371 10.64 10.77 39.98
C GLY A 371 9.21 10.67 40.58
N LYS A 372 8.17 10.84 39.76
CA LYS A 372 6.75 10.77 40.17
C LYS A 372 6.23 9.33 40.13
N HIS A 373 6.93 8.41 40.80
CA HIS A 373 6.69 6.97 40.70
C HIS A 373 5.25 6.53 41.05
N LYS A 374 4.56 7.23 41.96
CA LYS A 374 3.15 6.94 42.29
C LYS A 374 2.20 7.18 41.11
N LYS A 375 2.43 8.24 40.32
CA LYS A 375 1.61 8.54 39.14
C LYS A 375 1.92 7.58 38.01
N ALA A 376 3.20 7.25 37.81
CA ALA A 376 3.63 6.23 36.85
C ALA A 376 2.95 4.88 37.10
N LEU A 377 2.92 4.45 38.37
CA LEU A 377 2.28 3.20 38.79
C LEU A 377 0.79 3.14 38.41
N LEU A 378 0.04 4.23 38.62
CA LEU A 378 -1.37 4.30 38.23
C LEU A 378 -1.55 4.17 36.72
N ASP A 379 -0.70 4.83 35.93
CA ASP A 379 -0.76 4.75 34.47
C ASP A 379 -0.47 3.34 33.94
N PHE A 380 0.52 2.65 34.50
CA PHE A 380 0.81 1.25 34.13
C PHE A 380 -0.29 0.28 34.56
N GLN A 381 -0.89 0.50 35.74
CA GLN A 381 -2.06 -0.29 36.18
C GLN A 381 -3.25 -0.09 35.24
N HIS A 382 -3.52 1.13 34.82
CA HIS A 382 -4.57 1.40 33.82
C HIS A 382 -4.23 0.80 32.46
N GLY A 383 -2.96 0.80 32.03
CA GLY A 383 -2.53 0.11 30.80
C GLY A 383 -2.89 -1.38 30.83
N LEU A 384 -2.59 -2.07 31.92
CA LEU A 384 -2.93 -3.49 32.10
C LEU A 384 -4.43 -3.75 32.23
N GLN A 385 -5.24 -2.76 32.61
CA GLN A 385 -6.72 -2.86 32.56
C GLN A 385 -7.23 -2.78 31.12
N VAL A 386 -6.58 -2.00 30.25
CA VAL A 386 -6.95 -1.86 28.83
C VAL A 386 -6.52 -3.11 28.04
N SER A 387 -5.32 -3.63 28.30
CA SER A 387 -4.80 -4.83 27.64
C SER A 387 -4.15 -5.76 28.66
N PRO A 388 -4.95 -6.69 29.24
CA PRO A 388 -4.45 -7.63 30.23
C PRO A 388 -3.47 -8.61 29.56
N GLY A 389 -2.18 -8.43 29.79
CA GLY A 389 -1.11 -9.29 29.24
C GLY A 389 -0.05 -8.56 28.42
N ASP A 390 -0.15 -7.23 28.25
CA ASP A 390 0.90 -6.49 27.57
C ASP A 390 2.25 -6.57 28.33
N PRO A 391 3.33 -7.07 27.69
CA PRO A 391 4.61 -7.28 28.35
C PRO A 391 5.27 -5.97 28.78
N ALA A 392 5.15 -4.91 27.98
CA ALA A 392 5.77 -3.63 28.29
C ALA A 392 5.12 -2.99 29.52
N ALA A 393 3.79 -2.92 29.57
CA ALA A 393 3.05 -2.40 30.72
C ALA A 393 3.35 -3.19 32.00
N ALA A 394 3.47 -4.52 31.92
CA ALA A 394 3.82 -5.37 33.06
C ALA A 394 5.24 -5.11 33.58
N CYS A 395 6.23 -5.02 32.68
CA CYS A 395 7.62 -4.71 33.03
C CYS A 395 7.73 -3.34 33.70
N TYR A 396 7.12 -2.29 33.13
CA TYR A 396 7.18 -0.95 33.69
C TYR A 396 6.42 -0.81 35.01
N LEU A 397 5.34 -1.58 35.23
CA LEU A 397 4.67 -1.66 36.52
C LEU A 397 5.61 -2.21 37.60
N VAL A 398 6.33 -3.30 37.31
CA VAL A 398 7.30 -3.91 38.23
C VAL A 398 8.43 -2.94 38.54
N GLN A 399 8.94 -2.22 37.53
CA GLN A 399 9.94 -1.17 37.71
C GLN A 399 9.41 -0.05 38.62
N ALA A 400 8.20 0.46 38.39
CA ALA A 400 7.60 1.51 39.22
C ALA A 400 7.41 1.07 40.68
N LEU A 401 7.01 -0.19 40.92
CA LEU A 401 6.90 -0.78 42.26
C LEU A 401 8.26 -0.89 42.95
N TRP A 402 9.30 -1.24 42.18
CA TRP A 402 10.66 -1.32 42.68
C TRP A 402 11.19 0.04 43.15
N GLU A 403 11.02 1.09 42.34
CA GLU A 403 11.39 2.47 42.69
C GLU A 403 10.63 3.00 43.91
N LEU A 404 9.42 2.49 44.16
CA LEU A 404 8.62 2.80 45.35
C LEU A 404 9.01 1.98 46.59
N ASN A 405 10.08 1.17 46.54
CA ASN A 405 10.49 0.22 47.57
C ASN A 405 9.45 -0.87 47.91
N ARG A 406 8.46 -1.11 47.04
CA ARG A 406 7.42 -2.15 47.20
C ARG A 406 7.85 -3.47 46.56
N LYS A 407 9.03 -3.96 46.93
CA LYS A 407 9.71 -5.09 46.26
C LYS A 407 8.95 -6.41 46.34
N GLN A 408 8.21 -6.65 47.43
CA GLN A 408 7.39 -7.86 47.60
C GLN A 408 6.24 -7.92 46.59
N GLU A 409 5.57 -6.78 46.36
CA GLU A 409 4.50 -6.68 45.37
C GLU A 409 5.05 -6.78 43.95
N ALA A 410 6.21 -6.15 43.68
CA ALA A 410 6.91 -6.26 42.40
C ALA A 410 7.21 -7.73 42.06
N ALA A 411 7.74 -8.50 43.01
CA ALA A 411 8.03 -9.92 42.83
C ALA A 411 6.76 -10.75 42.58
N ALA A 412 5.67 -10.48 43.31
CA ALA A 412 4.39 -11.17 43.11
C ALA A 412 3.81 -10.89 41.71
N HIS A 413 3.87 -9.64 41.25
CA HIS A 413 3.43 -9.25 39.90
C HIS A 413 4.28 -9.87 38.81
N TRP A 414 5.61 -9.91 38.98
CA TRP A 414 6.53 -10.56 38.04
C TRP A 414 6.28 -12.06 37.93
N GLN A 415 6.09 -12.75 39.06
CA GLN A 415 5.75 -14.18 39.06
C GLN A 415 4.40 -14.46 38.40
N LYS A 416 3.41 -13.59 38.61
CA LYS A 416 2.10 -13.71 37.94
C LYS A 416 2.26 -13.53 36.43
N PHE A 417 3.02 -12.53 35.99
CA PHE A 417 3.30 -12.27 34.58
C PHE A 417 3.98 -13.45 33.88
N LEU A 418 5.02 -14.02 34.50
CA LEU A 418 5.71 -15.22 34.00
C LEU A 418 4.78 -16.44 33.90
N ARG A 419 3.89 -16.64 34.89
CA ARG A 419 2.92 -17.74 34.87
C ARG A 419 1.83 -17.55 33.80
N SER A 420 1.47 -16.31 33.49
CA SER A 420 0.52 -15.99 32.41
C SER A 420 1.17 -15.99 31.01
N SER A 421 2.50 -16.02 30.92
CA SER A 421 3.24 -16.06 29.66
C SER A 421 3.99 -17.40 29.48
N PRO A 422 3.29 -18.55 29.35
CA PRO A 422 3.97 -19.80 29.07
C PRO A 422 4.42 -19.87 27.60
N GLY A 423 5.72 -19.69 27.37
CA GLY A 423 6.45 -20.42 26.34
C GLY A 423 6.57 -19.81 24.93
N LYS A 424 7.49 -18.85 24.76
CA LYS A 424 8.42 -18.82 23.61
C LYS A 424 9.80 -19.43 23.94
N GLU A 425 10.04 -19.88 25.17
CA GLU A 425 11.39 -20.27 25.66
C GLU A 425 11.51 -21.75 26.08
N GLY A 426 10.61 -22.64 25.64
CA GLY A 426 10.57 -24.04 26.10
C GLY A 426 11.08 -25.13 25.14
N GLN A 427 11.83 -24.79 24.09
CA GLN A 427 12.16 -25.74 23.02
C GLN A 427 13.66 -25.86 22.65
N GLU A 428 14.60 -25.72 23.60
CA GLU A 428 16.02 -26.06 23.30
C GLU A 428 16.78 -26.92 24.33
N GLU A 429 16.28 -27.17 25.56
CA GLU A 429 17.06 -27.96 26.55
C GLU A 429 16.71 -29.47 26.61
N GLY A 430 16.25 -30.06 25.50
CA GLY A 430 15.69 -31.43 25.48
C GLY A 430 16.35 -32.47 24.58
N GLN A 431 17.50 -32.20 23.96
CA GLN A 431 18.23 -33.19 23.14
C GLN A 431 19.72 -33.17 23.47
N GLY A 432 20.07 -33.94 24.50
CA GLY A 432 21.44 -34.09 24.95
C GLY A 432 21.57 -35.14 26.04
N ARG A 433 21.19 -36.39 25.73
CA ARG A 433 21.71 -37.61 26.38
C ARG A 433 21.74 -38.76 25.40
#